data_AF-A0A1G5BH16-F1
#
_entry.id   AF-A0A1G5BH16-F1
#
_cell.length_a   1.000
_cell.length_b   1.000
_cell.length_c   1.000
_cell.angle_alpha   90.00
_cell.angle_beta   90.00
_cell.angle_gamma   90.00
#
_symmetry.space_group_name_H-M   'P 1'
#
loop_
_entity.id
_entity.type
_entity.pdbx_description
1 polymer ?
#
loop_
_entity_poly.entity_id
_entity_poly.type
_entity_poly.pdbx_seq_one_letter_code
_entity_poly.pdbx_strand_id
1 'polypeptide(L)'
;MMRALLLSALLAGPAAAEPLAVTFLCEREVRVPVVFTDELAVAWIEDGLRVMPQAISASGARYREAGAGYQLWTKGESATISHGPEDADAVLLSECTAAR
;
A
#
# COMPACT_ATOMS: atom_id res chain seq x y z
N MET A 1 55.32 -14.57 -18.42
CA MET A 1 54.53 -13.32 -18.49
C MET A 1 53.12 -13.65 -18.05
N MET A 2 52.71 -13.25 -16.83
CA MET A 2 51.43 -13.65 -16.22
C MET A 2 50.37 -12.59 -16.53
N ARG A 3 49.32 -12.98 -17.24
CA ARG A 3 48.23 -12.09 -17.69
C ARG A 3 47.22 -11.99 -16.56
N ALA A 4 47.17 -10.85 -15.87
CA ALA A 4 46.22 -10.61 -14.80
C ALA A 4 44.80 -10.49 -15.38
N LEU A 5 43.93 -11.43 -15.02
CA LEU A 5 42.49 -11.36 -15.27
C LEU A 5 41.89 -10.36 -14.28
N LEU A 6 41.49 -9.19 -14.80
CA LEU A 6 40.66 -8.22 -14.08
C LEU A 6 39.26 -8.82 -13.93
N LEU A 7 38.94 -9.33 -12.73
CA LEU A 7 37.57 -9.62 -12.34
C LEU A 7 36.86 -8.29 -12.05
N SER A 8 36.06 -7.81 -12.99
CA SER A 8 35.09 -6.75 -12.74
C SER A 8 33.95 -7.30 -11.90
N ALA A 9 33.98 -7.05 -10.58
CA ALA A 9 32.84 -7.31 -9.72
C ALA A 9 31.75 -6.26 -10.00
N LEU A 10 30.64 -6.68 -10.63
CA LEU A 10 29.41 -5.88 -10.64
C LEU A 10 28.83 -5.89 -9.22
N LEU A 11 28.94 -4.77 -8.51
CA LEU A 11 28.22 -4.53 -7.27
C LEU A 11 26.74 -4.32 -7.61
N ALA A 12 25.95 -5.40 -7.62
CA ALA A 12 24.50 -5.30 -7.55
C ALA A 12 24.14 -4.85 -6.13
N GLY A 13 23.92 -3.54 -5.94
CA GLY A 13 23.36 -3.01 -4.71
C GLY A 13 21.90 -3.47 -4.53
N PRO A 14 21.36 -3.46 -3.30
CA PRO A 14 19.95 -3.75 -3.09
C PRO A 14 19.11 -2.70 -3.84
N ALA A 15 18.27 -3.16 -4.76
CA ALA A 15 17.26 -2.30 -5.37
C ALA A 15 16.16 -2.07 -4.32
N ALA A 16 16.13 -0.89 -3.72
CA ALA A 16 14.99 -0.47 -2.93
C ALA A 16 13.84 -0.15 -3.89
N ALA A 17 12.66 -0.76 -3.70
CA ALA A 17 11.48 -0.37 -4.43
C ALA A 17 11.12 1.08 -4.06
N GLU A 18 10.91 1.92 -5.07
CA GLU A 18 10.50 3.30 -4.84
C GLU A 18 9.06 3.33 -4.32
N PRO A 19 8.74 4.18 -3.32
CA PRO A 19 7.37 4.33 -2.86
C PRO A 19 6.44 4.76 -4.01
N LEU A 20 5.28 4.13 -4.11
CA LEU A 20 4.27 4.42 -5.12
C LEU A 20 3.16 5.29 -4.53
N ALA A 21 3.04 6.53 -5.00
CA ALA A 21 1.94 7.42 -4.63
C ALA A 21 0.73 7.22 -5.56
N VAL A 22 -0.45 7.02 -4.98
CA VAL A 22 -1.74 6.88 -5.68
C VAL A 22 -2.78 7.73 -4.97
N THR A 23 -3.65 8.42 -5.72
CA THR A 23 -4.86 9.02 -5.15
C THR A 23 -6.05 8.19 -5.58
N PHE A 24 -6.81 7.65 -4.63
CA PHE A 24 -8.09 7.03 -4.92
C PHE A 24 -9.20 8.08 -4.92
N LEU A 25 -10.05 8.04 -5.95
CA LEU A 25 -11.31 8.76 -5.98
C LEU A 25 -12.42 7.77 -5.60
N CYS A 26 -13.10 8.03 -4.48
CA CYS A 26 -14.18 7.21 -3.95
C CYS A 26 -15.55 7.86 -4.22
N GLU A 27 -16.60 7.16 -3.79
CA GLU A 27 -17.93 7.76 -3.65
C GLU A 27 -17.90 9.09 -2.85
N ARG A 28 -18.94 9.90 -3.01
CA ARG A 28 -19.04 11.24 -2.38
C ARG A 28 -17.89 12.18 -2.75
N GLU A 29 -17.23 11.94 -3.88
CA GLU A 29 -16.10 12.72 -4.40
C GLU A 29 -14.89 12.79 -3.44
N VAL A 30 -14.80 11.84 -2.50
CA VAL A 30 -13.73 11.78 -1.52
C VAL A 30 -12.44 11.35 -2.21
N ARG A 31 -11.35 12.09 -1.96
CA ARG A 31 -10.01 11.79 -2.44
C ARG A 31 -9.17 11.26 -1.31
N VAL A 32 -8.62 10.06 -1.48
CA VAL A 32 -7.75 9.43 -0.48
C VAL A 32 -6.35 9.27 -1.07
N PRO A 33 -5.39 10.14 -0.71
CA PRO A 33 -4.00 9.95 -1.10
C PRO A 33 -3.40 8.81 -0.28
N VAL A 34 -2.71 7.91 -0.97
CA VAL A 34 -2.04 6.74 -0.40
C VAL A 34 -0.62 6.64 -0.97
N VAL A 35 0.34 6.37 -0.09
CA VAL A 35 1.70 5.98 -0.48
C VAL A 35 1.89 4.52 -0.13
N PHE A 36 2.20 3.71 -1.13
CA PHE A 36 2.54 2.31 -0.97
C PHE A 36 4.05 2.13 -0.93
N THR A 37 4.48 1.21 -0.07
CA THR A 37 5.82 0.62 -0.06
C THR A 37 5.67 -0.90 -0.17
N ASP A 38 6.77 -1.64 -0.10
CA ASP A 38 6.72 -3.11 -0.14
C ASP A 38 5.88 -3.72 0.98
N GLU A 39 5.85 -3.09 2.17
CA GLU A 39 5.21 -3.67 3.37
C GLU A 39 4.09 -2.81 3.97
N LEU A 40 3.96 -1.54 3.55
CA LEU A 40 3.05 -0.57 4.16
C LEU A 40 2.21 0.16 3.11
N ALA A 41 1.00 0.52 3.51
CA ALA A 41 0.23 1.62 2.91
C ALA A 41 0.08 2.74 3.93
N VAL A 42 0.44 3.96 3.54
CA VAL A 42 0.25 5.17 4.34
C VAL A 42 -0.80 6.03 3.68
N ALA A 43 -1.92 6.27 4.37
CA ALA A 43 -3.06 7.00 3.81
C ALA A 43 -3.45 8.18 4.70
N TRP A 44 -3.92 9.26 4.09
CA TRP A 44 -4.64 10.31 4.81
C TRP A 44 -6.13 9.97 4.80
N ILE A 45 -6.68 9.58 5.95
CA ILE A 45 -8.09 9.18 6.09
C ILE A 45 -8.70 10.04 7.19
N GLU A 46 -9.82 10.71 6.84
CA GLU A 46 -10.45 11.72 7.69
C GLU A 46 -9.43 12.80 8.09
N ASP A 47 -9.12 12.92 9.38
CA ASP A 47 -8.24 13.95 9.93
C ASP A 47 -6.87 13.41 10.38
N GLY A 48 -6.43 12.25 9.85
CA GLY A 48 -5.18 11.64 10.29
C GLY A 48 -4.44 10.78 9.27
N LEU A 49 -3.12 10.72 9.45
CA LEU A 49 -2.27 9.71 8.81
C LEU A 49 -2.52 8.35 9.45
N ARG A 50 -2.76 7.36 8.60
CA ARG A 50 -2.87 5.94 8.96
C ARG A 50 -1.71 5.19 8.36
N VAL A 51 -0.97 4.46 9.20
CA VAL A 51 0.14 3.60 8.78
C VAL A 51 -0.34 2.17 8.89
N MET A 52 -0.57 1.53 7.74
CA MET A 52 -1.20 0.22 7.65
C MET A 52 -0.19 -0.79 7.09
N PRO A 53 0.34 -1.70 7.92
CA PRO A 53 1.11 -2.83 7.44
C PRO A 53 0.28 -3.76 6.55
N GLN A 54 0.95 -4.44 5.63
CA GLN A 54 0.33 -5.46 4.80
C GLN A 54 -0.17 -6.62 5.66
N ALA A 55 -1.41 -7.04 5.41
CA ALA A 55 -2.08 -8.14 6.07
C ALA A 55 -2.38 -9.25 5.06
N ILE A 56 -2.56 -10.48 5.57
CA ILE A 56 -2.95 -11.62 4.74
C ILE A 56 -4.33 -11.36 4.11
N SER A 57 -4.46 -11.72 2.84
CA SER A 57 -5.72 -11.66 2.08
C SER A 57 -5.80 -12.80 1.07
N ALA A 58 -7.02 -13.28 0.82
CA ALA A 58 -7.26 -14.31 -0.18
C ALA A 58 -7.07 -13.80 -1.63
N SER A 59 -7.39 -12.53 -1.88
CA SER A 59 -7.16 -11.87 -3.16
C SER A 59 -6.92 -10.38 -2.97
N GLY A 60 -6.18 -9.78 -3.91
CA GLY A 60 -5.79 -8.38 -3.79
C GLY A 60 -4.72 -8.15 -2.71
N ALA A 61 -4.45 -6.89 -2.42
CA ALA A 61 -3.56 -6.50 -1.33
C ALA A 61 -4.35 -5.84 -0.21
N ARG A 62 -4.20 -6.36 1.01
CA ARG A 62 -4.85 -5.82 2.20
C ARG A 62 -3.81 -5.19 3.11
N TYR A 63 -4.11 -4.00 3.62
CA TYR A 63 -3.28 -3.27 4.57
C TYR A 63 -4.16 -2.87 5.75
N ARG A 64 -3.68 -3.09 6.97
CA ARG A 64 -4.52 -2.94 8.16
C ARG A 64 -3.72 -2.48 9.39
N GLU A 65 -4.26 -1.53 10.14
CA GLU A 65 -3.74 -1.17 11.46
C GLU A 65 -3.94 -2.30 12.48
N ALA A 66 -3.07 -2.40 13.47
CA ALA A 66 -3.22 -3.41 14.52
C ALA A 66 -4.50 -3.20 15.35
N GLY A 67 -5.17 -4.30 15.71
CA GLY A 67 -6.38 -4.27 16.55
C GLY A 67 -7.62 -3.78 15.80
N ALA A 68 -8.41 -2.94 16.48
CA ALA A 68 -9.54 -2.25 15.87
C ALA A 68 -9.05 -0.94 15.24
N GLY A 69 -9.02 -0.87 13.92
CA GLY A 69 -8.39 0.23 13.20
C GLY A 69 -8.79 0.27 11.74
N TYR A 70 -8.12 1.15 10.98
CA TYR A 70 -8.40 1.29 9.55
C TYR A 70 -7.82 0.15 8.73
N GLN A 71 -8.50 -0.13 7.63
CA GLN A 71 -8.08 -1.06 6.61
C GLN A 71 -8.24 -0.45 5.23
N LEU A 72 -7.25 -0.69 4.39
CA LEU A 72 -7.29 -0.46 2.95
C LEU A 72 -7.15 -1.80 2.24
N TRP A 73 -8.13 -2.16 1.41
CA TRP A 73 -8.07 -3.38 0.60
C TRP A 73 -8.19 -3.03 -0.87
N THR A 74 -7.16 -3.35 -1.64
CA THR A 74 -7.08 -3.05 -3.07
C THR A 74 -7.21 -4.31 -3.92
N LYS A 75 -7.77 -4.16 -5.12
CA LYS A 75 -7.81 -5.19 -6.17
C LYS A 75 -7.72 -4.53 -7.54
N GLY A 76 -6.56 -4.66 -8.18
CA GLY A 76 -6.28 -3.91 -9.41
C GLY A 76 -6.29 -2.41 -9.12
N GLU A 77 -7.13 -1.66 -9.83
CA GLU A 77 -7.27 -0.21 -9.65
C GLU A 77 -8.35 0.17 -8.62
N SER A 78 -9.08 -0.80 -8.08
CA SER A 78 -10.16 -0.56 -7.11
C SER A 78 -9.67 -0.68 -5.67
N ALA A 79 -10.33 0.05 -4.76
CA ALA A 79 -10.09 -0.04 -3.32
C ALA A 79 -11.38 0.05 -2.49
N THR A 80 -11.32 -0.47 -1.27
CA THR A 80 -12.31 -0.27 -0.21
C THR A 80 -11.58 0.12 1.07
N ILE A 81 -12.14 1.08 1.81
CA ILE A 81 -11.64 1.50 3.12
C ILE A 81 -12.68 1.16 4.18
N SER A 82 -12.25 0.45 5.23
CA SER A 82 -13.07 0.05 6.36
C SER A 82 -12.42 0.41 7.69
N HIS A 83 -13.20 0.38 8.76
CA HIS A 83 -12.74 0.57 10.13
C HIS A 83 -13.51 -0.35 11.08
N GLY A 84 -12.79 -0.97 12.00
CA GLY A 84 -13.38 -1.84 13.02
C GLY A 84 -12.40 -2.95 13.42
N PRO A 85 -12.85 -3.96 14.18
CA PRO A 85 -12.10 -5.19 14.42
C PRO A 85 -12.19 -6.12 13.20
N GLU A 86 -11.26 -7.08 13.09
CA GLU A 86 -11.04 -7.88 11.88
C GLU A 86 -12.29 -8.59 11.31
N ASP A 87 -13.17 -9.08 12.19
CA ASP A 87 -14.39 -9.81 11.80
C ASP A 87 -15.66 -8.95 11.82
N ALA A 88 -15.56 -7.65 12.13
CA ALA A 88 -16.71 -6.74 12.19
C ALA A 88 -16.37 -5.32 11.68
N ASP A 89 -15.55 -5.25 10.64
CA ASP A 89 -15.21 -4.03 9.94
C ASP A 89 -16.47 -3.37 9.34
N ALA A 90 -16.65 -2.07 9.61
CA ALA A 90 -17.63 -1.24 8.91
C ALA A 90 -16.97 -0.58 7.69
N VAL A 91 -17.62 -0.68 6.53
CA VAL A 91 -17.16 0.00 5.31
C VAL A 91 -17.37 1.51 5.46
N LEU A 92 -16.30 2.28 5.28
CA LEU A 92 -16.31 3.74 5.38
C LEU A 92 -16.34 4.41 4.01
N LEU A 93 -15.56 3.89 3.06
CA LEU A 93 -15.51 4.35 1.67
C LEU A 93 -15.44 3.13 0.76
N SER A 94 -16.27 3.14 -0.26
CA SER A 94 -16.32 2.12 -1.31
C SER A 94 -16.25 2.77 -2.69
N GLU A 95 -16.28 1.93 -3.73
CA GLU A 95 -16.22 2.35 -5.13
C GLU A 95 -14.98 3.22 -5.44
N CYS A 96 -13.91 3.07 -4.64
CA CYS A 96 -12.68 3.81 -4.83
C CYS A 96 -11.94 3.29 -6.05
N THR A 97 -11.50 4.20 -6.92
CA THR A 97 -10.71 3.88 -8.12
C THR A 97 -9.48 4.78 -8.19
N ALA A 98 -8.34 4.21 -8.57
CA ALA A 98 -7.10 4.98 -8.75
C ALA A 98 -7.29 6.08 -9.79
N ALA A 99 -7.18 7.34 -9.35
CA ALA A 99 -7.13 8.50 -10.22
C ALA A 99 -5.70 8.60 -10.79
N ARG A 100 -5.56 8.32 -12.09
CA ARG A 100 -4.32 8.54 -12.84
C ARG A 100 -4.11 10.01 -13.17
#